data_AF-A0A9E0TFP4-F1
#
_entry.id   AF-A0A9E0TFP4-F1
#
_cell.length_a   1.000
_cell.length_b   1.000
_cell.length_c   1.000
_cell.angle_alpha   90.00
_cell.angle_beta   90.00
_cell.angle_gamma   90.00
#
_symmetry.space_group_name_H-M   'P 1'
#
loop_
_entity.id
_entity.type
_entity.pdbx_description
1 polymer ?
#
loop_
_entity_poly.entity_id
_entity_poly.type
_entity_poly.pdbx_seq_one_letter_code
_entity_poly.pdbx_strand_id
1 'polypeptide(L)'
;MKLNPFSKKSGYHARIKAEHAEEQRKLEALQAEVAEAQADFEAKQKASADLESRNRSRNWTDAEVRLSRARDEAQHRVNDLQRQIGEQERKVCNLRAIVDAPDKLEQSRAVIIDLRHRRGILQCEREQQVKLIAKLEKRIAELEQRITAETQSASEAIAATDGDFVLPETLTRFDAELRVARSTLENVNGKVRTFDADIAAIPGQLLEAESARKHYRAKVEEIELFEQLPWDALARAAVSTCTVSGYGRREDEYTITIPLDYVEAARAKLAAEMPAYTGEA
;
A
#
# COMPACT_ATOMS: atom_id res chain seq x y z
N MET A 1 -30.50 -13.79 -30.07
CA MET A 1 -29.93 -12.48 -29.68
C MET A 1 -30.91 -11.81 -28.72
N LYS A 2 -30.60 -11.73 -27.42
CA LYS A 2 -31.39 -10.93 -26.47
C LYS A 2 -30.76 -9.54 -26.42
N LEU A 3 -31.42 -8.56 -27.04
CA LEU A 3 -31.07 -7.15 -26.88
C LEU A 3 -31.45 -6.73 -25.45
N ASN A 4 -30.47 -6.24 -24.69
CA ASN A 4 -30.69 -5.59 -23.39
C ASN A 4 -31.39 -4.23 -23.60
N PRO A 5 -32.61 -4.02 -23.09
CA PRO A 5 -33.38 -2.79 -23.32
C PRO A 5 -32.95 -1.58 -22.45
N PHE A 6 -31.87 -1.69 -21.67
CA PHE A 6 -31.31 -0.59 -20.85
C PHE A 6 -29.89 -0.19 -21.24
N SER A 7 -29.49 -0.42 -22.49
CA SER A 7 -28.16 -0.09 -23.03
C SER A 7 -27.94 1.40 -23.33
N LYS A 8 -28.48 2.32 -22.51
CA LYS A 8 -27.85 3.63 -22.37
C LYS A 8 -26.76 3.43 -21.33
N LYS A 9 -25.51 3.25 -21.78
CA LYS A 9 -24.33 3.34 -20.92
C LYS A 9 -24.43 4.66 -20.15
N SER A 10 -24.90 4.62 -18.91
CA SER A 10 -24.87 5.76 -18.02
C SER A 10 -23.41 6.11 -17.86
N GLY A 11 -23.01 7.26 -18.40
CA GLY A 11 -21.64 7.73 -18.33
C GLY A 11 -21.26 8.24 -16.95
N TYR A 12 -21.82 7.71 -15.84
CA TYR A 12 -21.55 8.22 -14.49
C TYR A 12 -20.05 8.23 -14.20
N HIS A 13 -19.37 7.08 -14.32
CA HIS A 13 -17.93 7.02 -14.08
C HIS A 13 -17.13 7.91 -15.05
N ALA A 14 -17.54 7.97 -16.33
CA ALA A 14 -16.92 8.83 -17.32
C ALA A 14 -17.11 10.33 -17.01
N ARG A 15 -18.27 10.71 -16.47
CA ARG A 15 -18.59 12.06 -16.03
C ARG A 15 -17.75 12.43 -14.81
N ILE A 16 -17.66 11.55 -13.82
CA ILE A 16 -16.80 11.74 -12.65
C ILE A 16 -15.32 11.86 -13.05
N LYS A 17 -14.86 11.10 -14.04
CA LYS A 17 -13.50 11.25 -14.61
C LYS A 17 -13.28 12.63 -15.24
N ALA A 18 -14.25 13.12 -16.00
CA ALA A 18 -14.19 14.45 -16.59
C ALA A 18 -14.21 15.55 -15.51
N GLU A 19 -15.12 15.45 -14.54
CA GLU A 19 -15.20 16.35 -13.38
C GLU A 19 -13.88 16.37 -12.60
N HIS A 20 -13.29 15.20 -12.33
CA HIS A 20 -11.98 15.11 -11.67
C HIS A 20 -10.89 15.85 -12.46
N ALA A 21 -10.83 15.67 -13.77
CA ALA A 21 -9.85 16.35 -14.62
C ALA A 21 -10.04 17.87 -14.64
N GLU A 22 -11.29 18.35 -14.63
CA GLU A 22 -11.60 19.78 -14.55
C GLU A 22 -11.21 20.37 -13.19
N GLU A 23 -11.60 19.71 -12.09
CA GLU A 23 -11.28 20.16 -10.74
C GLU A 23 -9.77 20.12 -10.46
N GLN A 24 -9.05 19.17 -11.06
CA GLN A 24 -7.59 19.11 -11.02
C GLN A 24 -6.94 20.31 -11.73
N ARG A 25 -7.43 20.69 -12.92
CA ARG A 25 -6.94 21.89 -13.63
C ARG A 25 -7.20 23.17 -12.82
N LYS A 26 -8.35 23.26 -12.16
CA LYS A 26 -8.66 24.40 -11.26
C LYS A 26 -7.70 24.45 -10.07
N LEU A 27 -7.37 23.31 -9.49
CA LEU A 27 -6.39 23.23 -8.40
C LEU A 27 -5.00 23.70 -8.87
N GLU A 28 -4.54 23.24 -10.02
CA GLU A 28 -3.26 23.66 -10.62
C GLU A 28 -3.24 25.16 -10.92
N ALA A 29 -4.33 25.72 -11.44
CA ALA A 29 -4.47 27.15 -11.65
C ALA A 29 -4.41 27.96 -10.34
N LEU A 30 -5.13 27.53 -9.30
CA LEU A 30 -5.08 28.18 -7.98
C LEU A 30 -3.70 28.09 -7.33
N GLN A 31 -2.99 26.96 -7.52
CA GLN A 31 -1.62 26.81 -7.04
C GLN A 31 -0.66 27.79 -7.74
N ALA A 32 -0.83 28.01 -9.04
CA ALA A 32 -0.07 29.03 -9.77
C ALA A 32 -0.40 30.45 -9.27
N GLU A 33 -1.68 30.77 -9.05
CA GLU A 33 -2.10 32.06 -8.49
C GLU A 33 -1.55 32.30 -7.08
N VAL A 34 -1.47 31.26 -6.24
CA VAL A 34 -0.84 31.36 -4.92
C VAL A 34 0.64 31.65 -5.03
N ALA A 35 1.36 31.01 -5.96
CA ALA A 35 2.77 31.27 -6.17
C ALA A 35 3.03 32.73 -6.58
N GLU A 36 2.19 33.28 -7.47
CA GLU A 36 2.25 34.70 -7.85
C GLU A 36 1.93 35.63 -6.68
N ALA A 37 0.87 35.33 -5.92
CA ALA A 37 0.47 36.12 -4.76
C ALA A 37 1.53 36.09 -3.64
N GLN A 38 2.21 34.95 -3.45
CA GLN A 38 3.33 34.82 -2.53
C GLN A 38 4.52 35.68 -2.98
N ALA A 39 4.86 35.68 -4.26
CA ALA A 39 5.92 36.52 -4.79
C ALA A 39 5.61 38.03 -4.62
N ASP A 40 4.36 38.45 -4.85
CA ASP A 40 3.91 39.83 -4.61
C ASP A 40 3.97 40.21 -3.12
N PHE A 41 3.51 39.31 -2.24
CA PHE A 41 3.62 39.50 -0.80
C PHE A 41 5.07 39.65 -0.35
N GLU A 42 5.97 38.76 -0.79
CA GLU A 42 7.40 38.84 -0.47
C GLU A 42 8.04 40.13 -0.99
N ALA A 43 7.68 40.58 -2.19
CA ALA A 43 8.16 41.85 -2.74
C ALA A 43 7.71 43.04 -1.89
N LYS A 44 6.43 43.07 -1.48
CA LYS A 44 5.87 44.13 -0.62
C LYS A 44 6.43 44.07 0.81
N GLN A 45 6.67 42.88 1.33
CA GLN A 45 7.32 42.68 2.64
C GLN A 45 8.75 43.24 2.62
N LYS A 46 9.54 42.93 1.59
CA LYS A 46 10.89 43.48 1.39
C LYS A 46 10.85 45.00 1.26
N ALA A 47 9.94 45.55 0.45
CA ALA A 47 9.79 46.99 0.29
C ALA A 47 9.43 47.72 1.59
N SER A 48 8.54 47.13 2.42
CA SER A 48 8.20 47.67 3.75
C SER A 48 9.41 47.65 4.68
N ALA A 49 10.09 46.51 4.78
CA ALA A 49 11.28 46.35 5.64
C ALA A 49 12.44 47.28 5.23
N ASP A 50 12.66 47.45 3.92
CA ASP A 50 13.67 48.36 3.39
C ASP A 50 13.35 49.82 3.76
N LEU A 51 12.09 50.24 3.68
CA LEU A 51 11.68 51.60 4.03
C LEU A 51 11.83 51.84 5.54
N GLU A 52 11.36 50.90 6.36
CA GLU A 52 11.50 50.92 7.82
C GLU A 52 12.98 51.02 8.24
N SER A 53 13.87 50.27 7.57
CA SER A 53 15.32 50.31 7.87
C SER A 53 15.99 51.65 7.55
N ARG A 54 15.45 52.40 6.57
CA ARG A 54 15.97 53.71 6.16
C ARG A 54 15.38 54.84 7.00
N ASN A 55 14.22 54.64 7.61
CA ASN A 55 13.61 55.63 8.49
C ASN A 55 14.39 55.71 9.82
N ARG A 56 15.07 56.84 10.04
CA ARG A 56 15.83 57.11 11.26
C ARG A 56 14.98 57.72 12.37
N SER A 57 13.72 58.05 12.09
CA SER A 57 12.78 58.62 13.05
C SER A 57 11.97 57.54 13.73
N ARG A 58 11.55 57.79 14.98
CA ARG A 58 10.71 56.85 15.74
C ARG A 58 9.22 56.94 15.37
N ASN A 59 8.87 57.81 14.43
CA ASN A 59 7.51 58.09 14.02
C ASN A 59 7.24 57.46 12.67
N TRP A 60 6.06 56.84 12.55
CA TRP A 60 5.60 56.27 11.30
C TRP A 60 5.26 57.36 10.29
N THR A 61 5.76 57.18 9.07
CA THR A 61 5.46 58.02 7.92
C THR A 61 4.24 57.49 7.16
N ASP A 62 3.51 58.37 6.47
CA ASP A 62 2.36 57.97 5.64
C ASP A 62 2.74 56.95 4.55
N ALA A 63 4.00 56.97 4.10
CA ALA A 63 4.53 56.01 3.13
C ALA A 63 4.68 54.61 3.75
N GLU A 64 5.18 54.49 4.98
CA GLU A 64 5.27 53.21 5.71
C GLU A 64 3.89 52.65 6.02
N VAL A 65 2.94 53.50 6.43
CA VAL A 65 1.55 53.07 6.66
C VAL A 65 0.94 52.50 5.37
N ARG A 66 1.17 53.13 4.21
CA ARG A 66 0.68 52.63 2.92
C ARG A 66 1.32 51.30 2.52
N LEU A 67 2.64 51.14 2.68
CA LEU A 67 3.32 49.88 2.37
C LEU A 67 2.92 48.74 3.30
N SER A 68 2.76 49.01 4.60
CA SER A 68 2.26 48.02 5.56
C SER A 68 0.85 47.57 5.18
N ARG A 69 -0.05 48.49 4.83
CA ARG A 69 -1.41 48.12 4.37
C ARG A 69 -1.37 47.27 3.10
N ALA A 70 -0.56 47.66 2.11
CA ALA A 70 -0.42 46.90 0.87
C ALA A 70 0.17 45.49 1.10
N ARG A 71 1.11 45.35 2.05
CA ARG A 71 1.63 44.06 2.50
C ARG A 71 0.54 43.22 3.17
N ASP A 72 -0.21 43.81 4.09
CA ASP A 72 -1.27 43.11 4.83
C ASP A 72 -2.39 42.65 3.88
N GLU A 73 -2.78 43.49 2.91
CA GLU A 73 -3.70 43.12 1.81
C GLU A 73 -3.16 41.96 0.97
N ALA A 74 -1.87 41.96 0.63
CA ALA A 74 -1.24 40.86 -0.09
C ALA A 74 -1.20 39.57 0.75
N GLN A 75 -0.94 39.67 2.05
CA GLN A 75 -1.00 38.53 2.97
C GLN A 75 -2.42 37.96 3.08
N HIS A 76 -3.43 38.83 3.20
CA HIS A 76 -4.83 38.39 3.22
C HIS A 76 -5.19 37.65 1.94
N ARG A 77 -4.76 38.15 0.78
CA ARG A 77 -4.96 37.48 -0.52
C ARG A 77 -4.31 36.09 -0.56
N VAL A 78 -3.07 35.95 -0.07
CA VAL A 78 -2.40 34.64 0.03
C VAL A 78 -3.20 33.68 0.92
N ASN A 79 -3.65 34.14 2.09
CA ASN A 79 -4.42 33.31 3.02
C ASN A 79 -5.77 32.87 2.43
N ASP A 80 -6.47 33.76 1.74
CA ASP A 80 -7.75 33.45 1.10
C ASP A 80 -7.59 32.42 -0.01
N LEU A 81 -6.55 32.56 -0.85
CA LEU A 81 -6.24 31.58 -1.90
C LEU A 81 -5.82 30.22 -1.31
N GLN A 82 -5.04 30.20 -0.22
CA GLN A 82 -4.68 28.96 0.48
C GLN A 82 -5.90 28.24 1.05
N ARG A 83 -6.89 28.97 1.57
CA ARG A 83 -8.16 28.39 1.99
C ARG A 83 -8.91 27.76 0.82
N GLN A 84 -8.98 28.45 -0.33
CA GLN A 84 -9.63 27.94 -1.54
C GLN A 84 -8.93 26.68 -2.06
N ILE A 85 -7.60 26.62 -2.02
CA ILE A 85 -6.84 25.39 -2.32
C ILE A 85 -7.29 24.24 -1.43
N GLY A 86 -7.36 24.45 -0.11
CA GLY A 86 -7.77 23.37 0.81
C GLY A 86 -9.19 22.86 0.55
N GLU A 87 -10.12 23.74 0.14
CA GLU A 87 -11.47 23.33 -0.28
C GLU A 87 -11.44 22.54 -1.60
N GLN A 88 -10.61 22.97 -2.55
CA GLN A 88 -10.46 22.34 -3.85
C GLN A 88 -9.75 20.99 -3.78
N GLU A 89 -8.70 20.85 -2.97
CA GLU A 89 -7.98 19.60 -2.71
C GLU A 89 -8.90 18.52 -2.15
N ARG A 90 -9.85 18.88 -1.26
CA ARG A 90 -10.85 17.94 -0.74
C ARG A 90 -11.75 17.42 -1.85
N LYS A 91 -12.20 18.27 -2.77
CA LYS A 91 -13.02 17.86 -3.93
C LYS A 91 -12.25 16.91 -4.84
N VAL A 92 -11.02 17.26 -5.18
CA VAL A 92 -10.14 16.40 -6.00
C VAL A 92 -9.91 15.05 -5.31
N CYS A 93 -9.58 15.03 -4.03
CA CYS A 93 -9.39 13.79 -3.27
C CYS A 93 -10.64 12.89 -3.29
N ASN A 94 -11.82 13.46 -3.09
CA ASN A 94 -13.07 12.71 -3.11
C ASN A 94 -13.36 12.10 -4.48
N LEU A 95 -13.17 12.85 -5.56
CA LEU A 95 -13.38 12.37 -6.92
C LEU A 95 -12.32 11.31 -7.31
N ARG A 96 -11.05 11.54 -6.93
CA ARG A 96 -9.94 10.61 -7.16
C ARG A 96 -10.21 9.24 -6.55
N ALA A 97 -10.81 9.19 -5.34
CA ALA A 97 -11.14 7.92 -4.69
C ALA A 97 -12.10 7.06 -5.54
N ILE A 98 -12.98 7.69 -6.33
CA ILE A 98 -13.90 7.00 -7.25
C ILE A 98 -13.18 6.64 -8.55
N VAL A 99 -12.47 7.60 -9.13
CA VAL A 99 -11.76 7.42 -10.42
C VAL A 99 -10.71 6.32 -10.37
N ASP A 100 -9.92 6.26 -9.29
CA ASP A 100 -8.83 5.30 -9.13
C ASP A 100 -9.31 3.92 -8.65
N ALA A 101 -10.55 3.79 -8.17
CA ALA A 101 -11.03 2.57 -7.51
C ALA A 101 -10.92 1.31 -8.41
N PRO A 102 -11.29 1.34 -9.70
CA PRO A 102 -11.15 0.17 -10.57
C PRO A 102 -9.69 -0.28 -10.73
N ASP A 103 -8.78 0.66 -10.97
CA ASP A 103 -7.36 0.34 -11.17
C ASP A 103 -6.72 -0.19 -9.87
N LYS A 104 -7.06 0.42 -8.72
CA LYS A 104 -6.59 -0.03 -7.41
C LYS A 104 -7.17 -1.38 -6.99
N LEU A 105 -8.39 -1.70 -7.43
CA LEU A 105 -8.96 -3.04 -7.25
C LEU A 105 -8.11 -4.08 -7.99
N GLU A 106 -7.76 -3.85 -9.25
CA GLU A 106 -6.90 -4.76 -10.02
C GLU A 106 -5.50 -4.86 -9.42
N GLN A 107 -4.90 -3.75 -9.00
CA GLN A 107 -3.60 -3.76 -8.29
C GLN A 107 -3.65 -4.61 -7.02
N SER A 108 -4.68 -4.47 -6.19
CA SER A 108 -4.82 -5.27 -4.96
C SER A 108 -5.01 -6.77 -5.26
N ARG A 109 -5.70 -7.12 -6.36
CA ARG A 109 -5.83 -8.50 -6.82
C ARG A 109 -4.48 -9.08 -7.24
N ALA A 110 -3.70 -8.33 -8.01
CA ALA A 110 -2.36 -8.72 -8.42
C ALA A 110 -1.44 -8.94 -7.21
N VAL A 111 -1.43 -8.01 -6.25
CA VAL A 111 -0.63 -8.13 -5.01
C VAL A 111 -0.99 -9.40 -4.23
N ILE A 112 -2.28 -9.74 -4.09
CA ILE A 112 -2.70 -10.97 -3.40
C ILE A 112 -2.16 -12.22 -4.11
N ILE A 113 -2.21 -12.26 -5.44
CA ILE A 113 -1.72 -13.37 -6.25
C ILE A 113 -0.19 -13.49 -6.07
N ASP A 114 0.53 -12.38 -6.21
CA ASP A 114 1.98 -12.32 -6.09
C ASP A 114 2.47 -12.74 -4.70
N LEU A 115 1.81 -12.28 -3.63
CA LEU A 115 2.14 -12.65 -2.25
C LEU A 115 1.95 -14.15 -2.01
N ARG A 116 0.89 -14.74 -2.56
CA ARG A 116 0.64 -16.18 -2.45
C ARG A 116 1.65 -17.00 -3.24
N HIS A 117 1.98 -16.56 -4.45
CA HIS A 117 3.03 -17.19 -5.25
C HIS A 117 4.39 -17.12 -4.55
N ARG A 118 4.75 -15.94 -4.04
CA ARG A 118 5.98 -15.74 -3.27
C ARG A 118 6.03 -16.61 -2.02
N ARG A 119 4.91 -16.76 -1.30
CA ARG A 119 4.83 -17.69 -0.17
C ARG A 119 5.14 -19.13 -0.59
N GLY A 120 4.58 -19.59 -1.70
CA GLY A 120 4.84 -20.92 -2.24
C GLY A 120 6.32 -21.13 -2.59
N ILE A 121 6.93 -20.16 -3.29
CA ILE A 121 8.37 -20.21 -3.62
C ILE A 121 9.22 -20.29 -2.36
N LEU A 122 8.99 -19.40 -1.39
CA LEU A 122 9.77 -19.36 -0.14
C LEU A 122 9.62 -20.66 0.66
N GLN A 123 8.44 -21.27 0.67
CA GLN A 123 8.21 -22.57 1.31
C GLN A 123 9.03 -23.67 0.62
N CYS A 124 9.02 -23.73 -0.71
CA CYS A 124 9.84 -24.69 -1.46
C CYS A 124 11.34 -24.49 -1.20
N GLU A 125 11.82 -23.24 -1.23
CA GLU A 125 13.23 -22.92 -0.94
C GLU A 125 13.63 -23.29 0.49
N ARG A 126 12.77 -22.96 1.46
CA ARG A 126 12.94 -23.35 2.86
C ARG A 126 13.07 -24.88 3.00
N GLU A 127 12.18 -25.64 2.38
CA GLU A 127 12.23 -27.11 2.41
C GLU A 127 13.51 -27.66 1.79
N GLN A 128 13.99 -27.08 0.69
CA GLN A 128 15.27 -27.46 0.09
C GLN A 128 16.45 -27.20 1.04
N GLN A 129 16.46 -26.06 1.74
CA GLN A 129 17.50 -25.76 2.72
C GLN A 129 17.41 -26.67 3.95
N VAL A 130 16.22 -27.01 4.43
CA VAL A 130 16.03 -27.96 5.54
C VAL A 130 16.55 -29.36 5.16
N LYS A 131 16.31 -29.81 3.92
CA LYS A 131 16.89 -31.06 3.41
C LYS A 131 18.43 -31.00 3.35
N LEU A 132 19.00 -29.85 3.01
CA LEU A 132 20.45 -29.65 3.01
C LEU A 132 21.03 -29.66 4.42
N ILE A 133 20.36 -29.03 5.39
CA ILE A 133 20.73 -29.06 6.81
C ILE A 133 20.82 -30.50 7.30
N ALA A 134 19.78 -31.31 7.07
CA ALA A 134 19.77 -32.71 7.49
C ALA A 134 20.94 -33.52 6.89
N LYS A 135 21.33 -33.24 5.63
CA LYS A 135 22.51 -33.86 4.99
C LYS A 135 23.81 -33.41 5.65
N LEU A 136 23.94 -32.12 5.96
CA LEU A 136 25.13 -31.57 6.62
C LEU A 136 25.27 -32.10 8.05
N GLU A 137 24.18 -32.17 8.82
CA GLU A 137 24.18 -32.76 10.16
C GLU A 137 24.62 -34.22 10.14
N LYS A 138 24.11 -35.02 9.20
CA LYS A 138 24.55 -36.40 9.00
C LYS A 138 26.05 -36.47 8.68
N ARG A 139 26.54 -35.63 7.77
CA ARG A 139 27.97 -35.60 7.39
C ARG A 139 28.86 -35.18 8.56
N ILE A 140 28.42 -34.22 9.37
CA ILE A 140 29.11 -33.79 10.59
C ILE A 140 29.22 -34.97 11.57
N ALA A 141 28.12 -35.67 11.84
CA ALA A 141 28.14 -36.83 12.74
C ALA A 141 29.05 -37.96 12.23
N GLU A 142 29.04 -38.24 10.92
CA GLU A 142 29.96 -39.22 10.31
C GLU A 142 31.43 -38.80 10.43
N LEU A 143 31.74 -37.51 10.24
CA LEU A 143 33.09 -36.98 10.38
C LEU A 143 33.57 -37.06 11.84
N GLU A 144 32.71 -36.70 12.79
CA GLU A 144 33.00 -36.82 14.23
C GLU A 144 33.30 -38.27 14.62
N GLN A 145 32.51 -39.24 14.14
CA GLN A 145 32.78 -40.66 14.36
C GLN A 145 34.12 -41.09 13.77
N ARG A 146 34.44 -40.69 12.53
CA ARG A 146 35.72 -41.01 11.89
C ARG A 146 36.92 -40.41 12.63
N ILE A 147 36.79 -39.16 13.11
CA ILE A 147 37.83 -38.51 13.92
C ILE A 147 38.05 -39.31 15.21
N THR A 148 37.00 -39.74 15.90
CA THR A 148 37.15 -40.54 17.14
C THR A 148 37.82 -41.89 16.88
N ALA A 149 37.44 -42.60 15.82
CA ALA A 149 38.02 -43.89 15.47
C ALA A 149 39.50 -43.78 15.07
N GLU A 150 39.83 -42.78 14.24
CA GLU A 150 41.21 -42.54 13.79
C GLU A 150 42.09 -42.06 14.96
N THR A 151 41.56 -41.24 15.86
CA THR A 151 42.27 -40.80 17.08
C THR A 151 42.56 -41.99 17.99
N GLN A 152 41.62 -42.92 18.13
CA GLN A 152 41.82 -44.15 18.90
C GLN A 152 42.88 -45.04 18.25
N SER A 153 42.79 -45.26 16.93
CA SER A 153 43.79 -46.04 16.18
C SER A 153 45.19 -45.43 16.27
N ALA A 154 45.30 -44.11 16.18
CA ALA A 154 46.57 -43.40 16.35
C ALA A 154 47.12 -43.57 17.78
N SER A 155 46.26 -43.49 18.79
CA SER A 155 46.66 -43.68 20.20
C SER A 155 47.15 -45.10 20.47
N GLU A 156 46.48 -46.11 19.91
CA GLU A 156 46.89 -47.52 19.99
C GLU A 156 48.24 -47.76 19.28
N ALA A 157 48.46 -47.12 18.13
CA ALA A 157 49.74 -47.20 17.42
C ALA A 157 50.91 -46.60 18.23
N ILE A 158 50.70 -45.47 18.90
CA ILE A 158 51.70 -44.86 19.80
C ILE A 158 51.99 -45.81 20.97
N ALA A 159 50.96 -46.37 21.60
CA ALA A 159 51.16 -47.30 22.71
C ALA A 159 51.93 -48.57 22.30
N ALA A 160 51.90 -48.95 21.01
CA ALA A 160 52.60 -50.10 20.47
C ALA A 160 54.03 -49.79 19.97
N THR A 161 54.42 -48.52 19.81
CA THR A 161 55.74 -48.11 19.31
C THR A 161 56.36 -47.01 20.17
N ASP A 162 57.52 -47.26 20.78
CA ASP A 162 58.31 -46.27 21.56
C ASP A 162 58.93 -45.13 20.70
N GLY A 163 58.41 -44.87 19.50
CA GLY A 163 58.94 -43.91 18.53
C GLY A 163 58.26 -42.54 18.56
N ASP A 164 58.89 -41.54 17.94
CA ASP A 164 58.39 -40.17 17.82
C ASP A 164 56.97 -40.11 17.22
N PHE A 165 56.04 -39.48 17.94
CA PHE A 165 54.66 -39.32 17.51
C PHE A 165 54.53 -38.29 16.40
N VAL A 166 53.94 -38.70 15.27
CA VAL A 166 53.53 -37.82 14.17
C VAL A 166 52.01 -37.87 14.05
N LEU A 167 51.35 -36.71 14.07
CA LEU A 167 49.90 -36.62 13.91
C LEU A 167 49.50 -37.06 12.49
N PRO A 168 48.60 -38.04 12.33
CA PRO A 168 48.12 -38.47 11.02
C PRO A 168 47.52 -37.32 10.19
N GLU A 169 47.96 -37.18 8.94
CA GLU A 169 47.40 -36.19 8.00
C GLU A 169 45.90 -36.39 7.77
N THR A 170 45.42 -37.64 7.87
CA THR A 170 44.00 -38.03 7.81
C THR A 170 43.15 -37.32 8.86
N LEU A 171 43.64 -37.22 10.10
CA LEU A 171 42.97 -36.49 11.18
C LEU A 171 42.86 -35.00 10.87
N THR A 172 43.97 -34.38 10.43
CA THR A 172 43.98 -32.95 10.10
C THR A 172 43.01 -32.61 8.97
N ARG A 173 42.88 -33.51 7.99
CA ARG A 173 41.93 -33.37 6.89
C ARG A 173 40.48 -33.50 7.36
N PHE A 174 40.15 -34.48 8.19
CA PHE A 174 38.80 -34.63 8.74
C PHE A 174 38.40 -33.43 9.60
N ASP A 175 39.32 -32.89 10.40
CA ASP A 175 39.08 -31.68 11.19
C ASP A 175 38.81 -30.45 10.31
N ALA A 176 39.57 -30.29 9.21
CA ALA A 176 39.33 -29.21 8.25
C ALA A 176 37.96 -29.35 7.57
N GLU A 177 37.60 -30.55 7.11
CA GLU A 177 36.29 -30.85 6.54
C GLU A 177 35.16 -30.58 7.54
N LEU A 178 35.34 -30.94 8.81
CA LEU A 178 34.37 -30.70 9.88
C LEU A 178 34.14 -29.20 10.12
N ARG A 179 35.20 -28.40 10.16
CA ARG A 179 35.09 -26.93 10.31
C ARG A 179 34.32 -26.31 9.15
N VAL A 180 34.64 -26.72 7.93
CA VAL A 180 33.91 -26.24 6.74
C VAL A 180 32.45 -26.65 6.82
N ALA A 181 32.15 -27.92 7.11
CA ALA A 181 30.78 -28.41 7.22
C ALA A 181 29.97 -27.65 8.29
N ARG A 182 30.53 -27.41 9.48
CA ARG A 182 29.90 -26.61 10.53
C ARG A 182 29.64 -25.16 10.11
N SER A 183 30.61 -24.52 9.45
CA SER A 183 30.41 -23.16 8.91
C SER A 183 29.31 -23.11 7.85
N THR A 184 29.23 -24.12 6.98
CA THR A 184 28.16 -24.20 5.97
C THR A 184 26.79 -24.45 6.61
N LEU A 185 26.73 -25.26 7.65
CA LEU A 185 25.52 -25.52 8.43
C LEU A 185 24.99 -24.21 9.06
N GLU A 186 25.87 -23.42 9.67
CA GLU A 186 25.50 -22.14 10.27
C GLU A 186 24.96 -21.16 9.21
N ASN A 187 25.62 -21.08 8.06
CA ASN A 187 25.18 -20.24 6.93
C ASN A 187 23.79 -20.66 6.40
N VAL A 188 23.56 -21.97 6.23
CA VAL A 188 22.27 -22.48 5.74
C VAL A 188 21.17 -22.28 6.79
N ASN A 189 21.46 -22.49 8.07
CA ASN A 189 20.53 -22.17 9.16
C ASN A 189 20.17 -20.68 9.19
N GLY A 190 21.13 -19.79 8.92
CA GLY A 190 20.89 -18.36 8.74
C GLY A 190 19.86 -18.09 7.63
N LYS A 191 20.02 -18.74 6.47
CA LYS A 191 19.06 -18.62 5.34
C LYS A 191 17.67 -19.16 5.66
N VAL A 192 17.57 -20.27 6.40
CA VAL A 192 16.27 -20.79 6.83
C VAL A 192 15.56 -19.79 7.75
N ARG A 193 16.29 -19.18 8.69
CA ARG A 193 15.72 -18.14 9.56
C ARG A 193 15.23 -16.92 8.78
N THR A 194 15.95 -16.50 7.73
CA THR A 194 15.49 -15.39 6.87
C THR A 194 14.22 -15.78 6.10
N PHE A 195 14.16 -16.99 5.55
CA PHE A 195 12.95 -17.47 4.89
C PHE A 195 11.76 -17.59 5.85
N ASP A 196 11.99 -18.07 7.08
CA ASP A 196 10.96 -18.13 8.12
C ASP A 196 10.42 -16.75 8.47
N ALA A 197 11.29 -15.73 8.57
CA ALA A 197 10.88 -14.36 8.81
C ALA A 197 10.06 -13.79 7.64
N ASP A 198 10.48 -14.03 6.40
CA ASP A 198 9.76 -13.57 5.20
C ASP A 198 8.39 -14.25 5.08
N ILE A 199 8.32 -15.57 5.32
CA ILE A 199 7.06 -16.33 5.34
C ILE A 199 6.14 -15.80 6.44
N ALA A 200 6.66 -15.44 7.62
CA ALA A 200 5.89 -14.90 8.73
C ALA A 200 5.35 -13.48 8.46
N ALA A 201 6.01 -12.69 7.60
CA ALA A 201 5.56 -11.34 7.23
C ALA A 201 4.40 -11.35 6.22
N ILE A 202 4.36 -12.33 5.31
CA ILE A 202 3.37 -12.41 4.23
C ILE A 202 1.90 -12.38 4.70
N PRO A 203 1.49 -13.09 5.77
CA PRO A 203 0.11 -13.02 6.27
C PRO A 203 -0.38 -11.62 6.60
N GLY A 204 0.48 -10.75 7.17
CA GLY A 204 0.13 -9.36 7.45
C GLY A 204 -0.11 -8.57 6.16
N GLN A 205 0.79 -8.72 5.19
CA GLN A 205 0.68 -8.09 3.88
C GLN A 205 -0.56 -8.57 3.10
N LEU A 206 -0.91 -9.86 3.22
CA LEU A 206 -2.13 -10.41 2.64
C LEU A 206 -3.38 -9.80 3.27
N LEU A 207 -3.42 -9.65 4.59
CA LEU A 207 -4.56 -9.05 5.28
C LEU A 207 -4.77 -7.58 4.84
N GLU A 208 -3.70 -6.81 4.71
CA GLU A 208 -3.74 -5.44 4.21
C GLU A 208 -4.23 -5.38 2.76
N ALA A 209 -3.69 -6.22 1.88
CA ALA A 209 -4.10 -6.29 0.47
C ALA A 209 -5.56 -6.74 0.32
N GLU A 210 -6.03 -7.70 1.13
CA GLU A 210 -7.42 -8.13 1.16
C GLU A 210 -8.36 -7.03 1.66
N SER A 211 -7.94 -6.27 2.67
CA SER A 211 -8.70 -5.13 3.19
C SER A 211 -8.82 -4.02 2.15
N ALA A 212 -7.72 -3.70 1.48
CA ALA A 212 -7.70 -2.75 0.35
C ALA A 212 -8.61 -3.22 -0.78
N ARG A 213 -8.54 -4.50 -1.16
CA ARG A 213 -9.41 -5.10 -2.19
C ARG A 213 -10.89 -4.96 -1.83
N LYS A 214 -11.28 -5.26 -0.59
CA LYS A 214 -12.67 -5.11 -0.12
C LYS A 214 -13.13 -3.66 -0.25
N HIS A 215 -12.29 -2.71 0.14
CA HIS A 215 -12.59 -1.29 0.05
C HIS A 215 -12.80 -0.83 -1.40
N TYR A 216 -11.85 -1.11 -2.30
CA TYR A 216 -11.96 -0.71 -3.71
C TYR A 216 -13.09 -1.44 -4.43
N ARG A 217 -13.34 -2.70 -4.08
CA ARG A 217 -14.50 -3.43 -4.60
C ARG A 217 -15.80 -2.74 -4.22
N ALA A 218 -15.98 -2.38 -2.96
CA ALA A 218 -17.20 -1.67 -2.54
C ALA A 218 -17.41 -0.38 -3.35
N LYS A 219 -16.32 0.34 -3.68
CA LYS A 219 -16.36 1.52 -4.54
C LYS A 219 -16.71 1.20 -6.00
N VAL A 220 -16.17 0.13 -6.56
CA VAL A 220 -16.52 -0.31 -7.93
C VAL A 220 -17.98 -0.73 -8.02
N GLU A 221 -18.49 -1.49 -7.04
CA GLU A 221 -19.90 -1.89 -6.98
C GLU A 221 -20.82 -0.66 -6.81
N GLU A 222 -20.38 0.36 -6.06
CA GLU A 222 -21.08 1.65 -5.95
C GLU A 222 -21.10 2.39 -7.30
N ILE A 223 -20.00 2.40 -8.05
CA ILE A 223 -19.95 2.95 -9.41
C ILE A 223 -20.92 2.21 -10.34
N GLU A 224 -20.87 0.88 -10.36
CA GLU A 224 -21.75 0.05 -11.18
C GLU A 224 -23.23 0.25 -10.83
N LEU A 225 -23.54 0.38 -9.53
CA LEU A 225 -24.87 0.73 -9.06
C LEU A 225 -25.29 2.10 -9.63
N PHE A 226 -24.48 3.14 -9.47
CA PHE A 226 -24.80 4.48 -9.98
C PHE A 226 -24.94 4.55 -11.51
N GLU A 227 -24.26 3.67 -12.23
CA GLU A 227 -24.46 3.52 -13.68
C GLU A 227 -25.81 2.87 -14.03
N GLN A 228 -26.32 1.97 -13.18
CA GLN A 228 -27.57 1.23 -13.44
C GLN A 228 -28.80 1.91 -12.84
N LEU A 229 -28.65 2.83 -11.90
CA LEU A 229 -29.77 3.46 -11.20
C LEU A 229 -30.65 4.29 -12.15
N PRO A 230 -31.98 4.06 -12.16
CA PRO A 230 -32.91 4.86 -12.94
C PRO A 230 -33.26 6.15 -12.17
N TRP A 231 -32.34 7.11 -12.17
CA TRP A 231 -32.45 8.38 -11.42
C TRP A 231 -33.81 9.08 -11.60
N ASP A 232 -34.30 9.18 -12.83
CA ASP A 232 -35.59 9.82 -13.12
C ASP A 232 -36.80 9.10 -12.50
N ALA A 233 -36.74 7.77 -12.38
CA ALA A 233 -37.81 7.00 -11.75
C ALA A 233 -37.77 7.15 -10.23
N LEU A 234 -36.57 7.10 -9.64
CA LEU A 234 -36.36 7.27 -8.21
C LEU A 234 -36.73 8.67 -7.74
N ALA A 235 -36.29 9.72 -8.44
CA ALA A 235 -36.62 11.10 -8.12
C ALA A 235 -38.15 11.34 -8.18
N ARG A 236 -38.82 10.83 -9.22
CA ARG A 236 -40.28 10.92 -9.31
C ARG A 236 -40.99 10.20 -8.16
N ALA A 237 -40.52 9.01 -7.79
CA ALA A 237 -41.06 8.27 -6.65
C ALA A 237 -40.84 9.00 -5.32
N ALA A 238 -39.65 9.58 -5.10
CA ALA A 238 -39.32 10.36 -3.92
C ALA A 238 -40.22 11.58 -3.78
N VAL A 239 -40.31 12.41 -4.83
CA VAL A 239 -41.19 13.60 -4.87
C VAL A 239 -42.64 13.19 -4.65
N SER A 240 -43.14 12.17 -5.36
CA SER A 240 -44.52 11.70 -5.19
C SER A 240 -44.79 11.22 -3.76
N THR A 241 -43.86 10.49 -3.15
CA THR A 241 -44.00 10.04 -1.77
C THR A 241 -44.01 11.21 -0.79
N CYS A 242 -43.12 12.18 -0.97
CA CYS A 242 -43.06 13.41 -0.18
C CYS A 242 -44.40 14.18 -0.24
N THR A 243 -44.98 14.34 -1.43
CA THR A 243 -46.25 15.04 -1.61
C THR A 243 -47.42 14.39 -0.85
N VAL A 244 -47.43 13.07 -0.70
CA VAL A 244 -48.49 12.32 0.00
C VAL A 244 -48.27 12.26 1.51
N SER A 245 -47.01 12.19 1.95
CA SER A 245 -46.64 11.95 3.35
C SER A 245 -46.32 13.20 4.17
N GLY A 246 -46.28 14.39 3.54
CA GLY A 246 -46.05 15.66 4.22
C GLY A 246 -44.65 15.79 4.84
N TYR A 247 -44.53 16.63 5.88
CA TYR A 247 -43.30 17.11 6.55
C TYR A 247 -42.30 16.04 7.07
N GLY A 248 -42.56 14.74 6.89
CA GLY A 248 -41.73 13.64 7.41
C GLY A 248 -40.78 12.98 6.40
N ARG A 249 -40.93 13.25 5.10
CA ARG A 249 -40.09 12.64 4.06
C ARG A 249 -39.35 13.70 3.27
N ARG A 250 -38.10 13.39 2.95
CA ARG A 250 -37.17 14.23 2.20
C ARG A 250 -37.29 13.97 0.71
N GLU A 251 -37.25 15.01 -0.11
CA GLU A 251 -37.27 14.88 -1.58
C GLU A 251 -35.92 14.41 -2.14
N ASP A 252 -34.85 14.63 -1.39
CA ASP A 252 -33.47 14.25 -1.70
C ASP A 252 -33.12 12.81 -1.28
N GLU A 253 -34.05 12.06 -0.67
CA GLU A 253 -33.79 10.72 -0.16
C GLU A 253 -34.90 9.72 -0.51
N TYR A 254 -34.51 8.53 -0.98
CA TYR A 254 -35.42 7.42 -1.25
C TYR A 254 -34.88 6.10 -0.69
N THR A 255 -35.53 5.56 0.34
CA THR A 255 -35.09 4.32 1.01
C THR A 255 -35.71 3.08 0.37
N ILE A 256 -34.87 2.11 -0.01
CA ILE A 256 -35.29 0.82 -0.58
C ILE A 256 -34.85 -0.31 0.37
N THR A 257 -35.79 -1.14 0.79
CA THR A 257 -35.48 -2.37 1.55
C THR A 257 -35.09 -3.48 0.58
N ILE A 258 -33.87 -4.00 0.70
CA ILE A 258 -33.39 -5.12 -0.11
C ILE A 258 -33.89 -6.43 0.51
N PRO A 259 -34.58 -7.31 -0.23
CA PRO A 259 -35.01 -8.61 0.31
C PRO A 259 -33.82 -9.51 0.68
N LEU A 260 -33.97 -10.29 1.74
CA LEU A 260 -32.88 -11.09 2.32
C LEU A 260 -32.27 -12.09 1.32
N ASP A 261 -33.09 -12.74 0.50
CA ASP A 261 -32.64 -13.72 -0.50
C ASP A 261 -31.61 -13.13 -1.48
N TYR A 262 -31.79 -11.86 -1.87
CA TYR A 262 -30.84 -11.14 -2.73
C TYR A 262 -29.53 -10.84 -2.00
N VAL A 263 -29.59 -10.53 -0.71
CA VAL A 263 -28.41 -10.29 0.13
C VAL A 263 -27.60 -11.58 0.28
N GLU A 264 -28.26 -12.72 0.53
CA GLU A 264 -27.60 -14.01 0.65
C GLU A 264 -26.98 -14.47 -0.67
N ALA A 265 -27.70 -14.33 -1.78
CA ALA A 265 -27.16 -14.62 -3.10
C ALA A 265 -25.95 -13.73 -3.45
N ALA A 266 -25.98 -12.45 -3.09
CA ALA A 266 -24.85 -11.55 -3.26
C ALA A 266 -23.66 -12.02 -2.42
N ARG A 267 -23.84 -12.32 -1.13
CA ARG A 267 -22.77 -12.84 -0.25
C ARG A 267 -22.11 -14.09 -0.84
N ALA A 268 -22.90 -15.02 -1.37
CA ALA A 268 -22.38 -16.23 -2.00
C ALA A 268 -21.51 -15.93 -3.24
N LYS A 269 -21.95 -15.01 -4.11
CA LYS A 269 -21.16 -14.56 -5.27
C LYS A 269 -19.86 -13.86 -4.85
N LEU A 270 -19.94 -12.94 -3.89
CA LEU A 270 -18.78 -12.22 -3.35
C LEU A 270 -17.73 -13.19 -2.79
N ALA A 271 -18.17 -14.24 -2.10
CA ALA A 271 -17.29 -15.27 -1.54
C ALA A 271 -16.61 -16.10 -2.64
N ALA A 272 -17.33 -16.42 -3.72
CA ALA A 272 -16.79 -17.19 -4.84
C ALA A 272 -15.70 -16.45 -5.64
N GLU A 273 -15.70 -15.12 -5.62
CA GLU A 273 -14.69 -14.27 -6.28
C GLU A 273 -13.45 -13.99 -5.42
N MET A 274 -13.33 -14.59 -4.23
CA MET A 274 -12.03 -14.67 -3.58
C MET A 274 -11.09 -15.38 -4.55
N PRO A 275 -9.90 -14.84 -4.86
CA PRO A 275 -8.96 -15.56 -5.70
C PRO A 275 -8.71 -16.86 -4.94
N ALA A 276 -9.03 -18.01 -5.51
CA ALA A 276 -8.53 -19.26 -4.97
C ALA A 276 -7.06 -19.34 -5.38
N TYR A 277 -6.17 -19.65 -4.45
CA TYR A 277 -4.85 -20.14 -4.85
C TYR A 277 -5.07 -21.56 -5.36
N THR A 278 -5.19 -21.72 -6.69
CA THR A 278 -5.05 -23.03 -7.35
C THR A 278 -3.57 -23.27 -7.63
N GLY A 279 -2.73 -23.21 -6.60
CA GLY A 279 -1.41 -23.80 -6.68
C GLY A 279 -1.53 -25.18 -6.09
N GLU A 280 -1.83 -26.14 -6.96
CA GLU A 280 -1.46 -27.53 -6.72
C GLU A 280 0.04 -27.57 -6.47
N ALA A 281 0.42 -28.03 -5.29
CA ALA A 281 1.72 -28.57 -4.94
C ALA A 281 1.48 -29.85 -4.13
#